data_AF-A0A2M7ICX7-F1
#
_entry.id   AF-A0A2M7ICX7-F1
#
_cell.length_a   1.000
_cell.length_b   1.000
_cell.length_c   1.000
_cell.angle_alpha   90.00
_cell.angle_beta   90.00
_cell.angle_gamma   90.00
#
_symmetry.space_group_name_H-M   'P 1'
#
loop_
_entity.id
_entity.type
_entity.pdbx_description
1 polymer ?
#
loop_
_entity_poly.entity_id
_entity_poly.type
_entity_poly.pdbx_seq_one_letter_code
_entity_poly.pdbx_strand_id
1 'polypeptide(L)'
;MKKIAILHFAYSPNIGGVEKLVEDQANILERLGFEVKIITGNGKRNNEKIEVVNIPEFQSVMNFNPTLQNKMLKKGIFDEEFNRLSHLIEEKLNNNLSDI
;
A
#
# COMPACT_ATOMS: atom_id res chain seq x y z
N MET A 1 2.29 22.15 8.67
CA MET A 1 1.15 21.22 8.70
C MET A 1 1.71 19.84 9.05
N LYS A 2 1.05 19.02 9.88
CA LYS A 2 1.55 17.68 10.20
C LYS A 2 1.16 16.71 9.08
N LYS A 3 2.08 15.82 8.70
CA LYS A 3 1.87 14.84 7.65
C LYS A 3 1.64 13.45 8.25
N ILE A 4 0.78 12.65 7.61
CA ILE A 4 0.51 11.27 7.98
C ILE A 4 0.47 10.42 6.72
N ALA A 5 1.24 9.35 6.70
CA ALA A 5 1.12 8.29 5.70
C ALA A 5 0.32 7.11 6.27
N ILE A 6 -0.64 6.59 5.50
CA ILE A 6 -1.32 5.32 5.79
C ILE A 6 -0.91 4.31 4.73
N LEU A 7 -0.39 3.17 5.17
CA LEU A 7 0.03 2.06 4.32
C LEU A 7 -0.99 0.93 4.41
N HIS A 8 -1.51 0.49 3.27
CA HIS A 8 -2.34 -0.72 3.20
C HIS A 8 -2.25 -1.35 1.81
N PHE A 9 -2.17 -2.67 1.71
CA PHE A 9 -1.92 -3.38 0.45
C PHE A 9 -3.02 -3.17 -0.62
N ALA A 10 -4.23 -2.79 -0.19
CA ALA A 10 -5.35 -2.40 -1.06
C ALA A 10 -6.05 -1.14 -0.54
N TYR A 11 -6.69 -0.38 -1.42
CA TYR A 11 -7.45 0.80 -1.07
C TYR A 11 -8.69 0.91 -1.97
N SER A 12 -9.63 1.78 -1.60
CA SER A 12 -10.85 2.08 -2.36
C SER A 12 -10.52 2.29 -3.86
N PRO A 13 -11.31 1.76 -4.81
CA PRO A 13 -12.65 1.19 -4.68
C PRO A 13 -12.68 -0.34 -4.52
N ASN A 14 -11.55 -0.99 -4.18
CA ASN A 14 -11.58 -2.42 -3.90
C ASN A 14 -12.48 -2.65 -2.68
N ILE A 15 -13.68 -3.24 -2.88
CA ILE A 15 -14.74 -3.25 -1.86
C ILE A 15 -14.47 -4.37 -0.85
N GLY A 16 -13.86 -3.97 0.27
CA GLY A 16 -13.76 -4.75 1.50
C GLY A 16 -13.91 -3.83 2.73
N GLY A 17 -14.07 -4.42 3.91
CA GLY A 17 -14.32 -3.66 5.15
C GLY A 17 -13.12 -2.81 5.60
N VAL A 18 -11.89 -3.27 5.31
CA VAL A 18 -10.66 -2.57 5.74
C VAL A 18 -10.36 -1.40 4.81
N GLU A 19 -10.58 -1.55 3.51
CA GLU A 19 -10.38 -0.50 2.51
C GLU A 19 -11.29 0.69 2.79
N LYS A 20 -12.55 0.41 3.18
CA LYS A 20 -13.50 1.45 3.61
C LYS A 20 -13.06 2.13 4.90
N LEU A 21 -12.58 1.37 5.88
CA LEU A 21 -12.05 1.92 7.13
C LEU A 21 -10.85 2.86 6.89
N VAL A 22 -9.91 2.45 6.03
CA VAL A 22 -8.74 3.25 5.67
C VAL A 22 -9.16 4.54 4.95
N GLU A 23 -10.12 4.45 4.04
CA GLU A 23 -10.73 5.61 3.36
C GLU A 23 -11.35 6.58 4.37
N ASP A 24 -12.19 6.08 5.28
CA ASP A 24 -12.86 6.92 6.28
C ASP A 24 -11.86 7.56 7.25
N GLN A 25 -10.85 6.80 7.69
CA GLN A 25 -9.76 7.31 8.53
C GLN A 25 -8.98 8.43 7.84
N ALA A 26 -8.61 8.24 6.57
CA ALA A 26 -7.88 9.24 5.81
C ALA A 26 -8.66 10.56 5.68
N ASN A 27 -9.97 10.45 5.41
CA ASN A 27 -10.85 11.61 5.32
C ASN A 27 -11.05 12.31 6.68
N ILE A 28 -11.11 11.58 7.80
CA ILE A 28 -11.18 12.18 9.13
C ILE A 28 -9.90 12.97 9.42
N LEU A 29 -8.73 12.40 9.12
CA LEU A 29 -7.43 13.07 9.33
C LEU A 29 -7.29 14.33 8.47
N GLU A 30 -7.70 14.29 7.20
CA GLU A 30 -7.72 15.48 6.35
C GLU A 30 -8.60 16.58 6.96
N ARG A 31 -9.81 16.25 7.41
CA ARG A 31 -10.72 17.22 8.05
C ARG A 31 -10.18 17.81 9.36
N LEU A 32 -9.29 17.09 10.04
CA LEU A 32 -8.60 17.58 11.23
C LEU A 32 -7.36 18.45 10.90
N GLY A 33 -7.06 18.67 9.62
CA GLY A 33 -5.98 19.54 9.15
C GLY A 33 -4.63 18.84 8.95
N PHE A 34 -4.61 17.51 8.83
CA PHE A 34 -3.41 16.77 8.46
C PHE A 34 -3.26 16.68 6.94
N GLU A 35 -2.02 16.71 6.45
CA GLU A 35 -1.70 16.32 5.07
C GLU A 35 -1.64 14.78 5.03
N VAL A 36 -2.51 14.15 4.26
CA VAL A 36 -2.66 12.69 4.26
C VAL A 36 -2.18 12.11 2.94
N LYS A 37 -1.27 11.14 3.03
CA LYS A 37 -0.79 10.31 1.91
C LYS A 37 -1.21 8.86 2.14
N ILE A 38 -1.81 8.24 1.13
CA ILE A 38 -2.09 6.80 1.10
C ILE A 38 -1.05 6.14 0.21
N ILE A 39 -0.40 5.10 0.73
CA ILE A 39 0.51 4.26 -0.06
C ILE A 39 -0.09 2.86 -0.11
N THR A 40 -0.41 2.39 -1.32
CA THR A 40 -1.15 1.14 -1.50
C THR A 40 -0.67 0.31 -2.68
N GLY A 41 -1.02 -0.96 -2.71
CA GLY A 41 -0.76 -1.84 -3.85
C GLY A 41 -1.73 -1.65 -5.00
N ASN A 42 -2.98 -1.34 -4.67
CA ASN A 42 -4.05 -1.14 -5.65
C ASN A 42 -5.15 -0.26 -5.02
N GLY A 43 -5.35 0.93 -5.58
CA GLY A 43 -6.46 1.80 -5.23
C GLY A 43 -6.55 3.01 -6.15
N LYS A 44 -7.60 3.81 -5.96
CA LYS A 44 -7.83 5.05 -6.69
C LYS A 44 -8.06 6.20 -5.72
N ARG A 45 -7.69 7.38 -6.20
CA ARG A 45 -8.00 8.64 -5.55
C ARG A 45 -9.49 8.95 -5.68
N ASN A 46 -10.12 9.24 -4.55
CA ASN A 46 -11.53 9.63 -4.40
C ASN A 46 -11.69 11.04 -3.80
N ASN A 47 -10.64 11.55 -3.15
CA ASN A 47 -10.58 12.88 -2.55
C ASN A 47 -9.32 13.60 -3.08
N GLU A 48 -9.51 14.75 -3.73
CA GLU A 48 -8.44 15.55 -4.34
C GLU A 48 -7.48 16.20 -3.34
N LYS A 49 -7.77 16.11 -2.04
CA LYS A 49 -6.88 16.59 -0.97
C LYS A 49 -6.01 15.51 -0.35
N ILE A 50 -6.29 14.25 -0.67
CA ILE A 50 -5.53 13.09 -0.18
C ILE A 50 -4.67 12.60 -1.34
N GLU A 51 -3.36 12.49 -1.13
CA GLU A 51 -2.47 11.88 -2.12
C GLU A 51 -2.63 10.36 -2.07
N VAL A 52 -2.66 9.71 -3.23
CA VAL A 52 -2.71 8.24 -3.31
C VAL A 52 -1.59 7.77 -4.24
N VAL A 53 -0.66 7.02 -3.68
CA VAL A 53 0.47 6.41 -4.38
C VAL A 53 0.21 4.92 -4.52
N ASN A 54 0.24 4.42 -5.77
CA ASN A 54 0.17 2.99 -6.06
C ASN A 54 1.57 2.42 -6.27
N ILE A 55 1.95 1.44 -5.45
CA ILE A 55 3.12 0.58 -5.60
C ILE A 55 2.59 -0.82 -5.94
N PRO A 56 2.44 -1.21 -7.22
CA PRO A 56 1.78 -2.46 -7.61
C PRO A 56 2.33 -3.72 -6.93
N GLU A 57 3.61 -3.74 -6.57
CA GLU A 57 4.27 -4.84 -5.88
C GLU A 57 3.87 -4.97 -4.40
N PHE A 58 3.28 -3.92 -3.82
CA PHE A 58 2.77 -3.90 -2.44
C PHE A 58 1.36 -4.48 -2.31
N GLN A 59 0.75 -4.94 -3.41
CA GLN A 59 -0.53 -5.67 -3.37
C GLN A 59 -0.31 -7.17 -3.08
N SER A 60 -1.38 -7.95 -3.04
CA SER A 60 -1.28 -9.42 -2.99
C SER A 60 -0.35 -9.95 -4.09
N VAL A 61 0.66 -10.72 -3.69
CA VAL A 61 1.61 -11.38 -4.62
C VAL A 61 0.89 -12.27 -5.63
N MET A 62 -0.30 -12.80 -5.28
CA MET A 62 -1.14 -13.56 -6.20
C MET A 62 -1.45 -12.80 -7.50
N ASN A 63 -1.57 -11.48 -7.43
CA ASN A 63 -2.03 -10.68 -8.56
C ASN A 63 -0.96 -10.46 -9.63
N PHE A 64 0.33 -10.65 -9.28
CA PHE A 64 1.44 -10.36 -10.21
C PHE A 64 2.54 -11.43 -10.24
N ASN A 65 2.69 -12.26 -9.20
CA ASN A 65 3.61 -13.39 -9.17
C ASN A 65 3.03 -14.60 -8.41
N PRO A 66 2.03 -15.32 -8.97
CA PRO A 66 1.45 -16.51 -8.36
C PRO A 66 2.48 -17.61 -8.05
N THR A 67 3.54 -17.71 -8.86
CA THR A 67 4.61 -18.70 -8.68
C THR A 67 5.37 -18.44 -7.38
N LEU A 68 5.78 -17.20 -7.13
CA LEU A 68 6.44 -16.79 -5.89
C LEU A 68 5.50 -16.98 -4.69
N GLN A 69 4.24 -16.60 -4.79
CA GLN A 69 3.28 -16.83 -3.72
C GLN A 69 3.14 -18.33 -3.38
N ASN A 70 3.11 -19.20 -4.39
CA ASN A 70 3.04 -20.64 -4.19
C ASN A 70 4.30 -21.19 -3.52
N LYS A 71 5.50 -20.69 -3.90
CA LYS A 71 6.75 -21.02 -3.20
C LYS A 71 6.67 -20.65 -1.72
N MET A 72 6.22 -19.43 -1.41
CA MET A 72 6.14 -18.93 -0.04
C MET A 72 5.10 -19.68 0.79
N LEU A 73 3.85 -19.77 0.31
CA LEU A 73 2.72 -20.26 1.12
C LEU A 73 2.57 -21.79 1.12
N LYS A 74 2.90 -22.47 0.02
CA LYS A 74 2.76 -23.94 -0.04
C LYS A 74 4.05 -24.68 0.25
N LYS A 75 5.20 -24.09 -0.11
CA LYS A 75 6.51 -24.75 0.07
C LYS A 75 7.33 -24.16 1.22
N GLY A 76 6.92 -23.01 1.78
CA GLY A 76 7.69 -22.33 2.83
C GLY A 76 9.06 -21.81 2.34
N ILE A 77 9.22 -21.59 1.03
CA ILE A 77 10.49 -21.19 0.42
C ILE A 77 10.52 -19.67 0.28
N PHE A 78 11.54 -19.06 0.86
CA PHE A 78 11.84 -17.62 0.79
C PHE A 78 13.26 -17.46 0.24
N ASP A 79 13.39 -17.50 -1.08
CA ASP A 79 14.67 -17.48 -1.80
C ASP A 79 15.05 -16.05 -2.25
N GLU A 80 16.07 -15.93 -3.11
CA GLU A 80 16.51 -14.63 -3.65
C GLU A 80 15.39 -13.87 -4.37
N GLU A 81 14.42 -14.57 -4.96
CA GLU A 81 13.28 -13.94 -5.63
C GLU A 81 12.39 -13.21 -4.61
N PHE A 82 12.14 -13.83 -3.45
CA PHE A 82 11.45 -13.20 -2.34
C PHE A 82 12.23 -11.98 -1.81
N ASN A 83 13.53 -12.15 -1.53
CA ASN A 83 14.35 -11.07 -1.00
C ASN A 83 14.41 -9.87 -1.96
N ARG A 84 14.52 -10.13 -3.27
CA ARG A 84 14.50 -9.08 -4.29
C ARG A 84 13.17 -8.33 -4.31
N LEU A 85 12.04 -9.03 -4.18
CA LEU A 85 10.73 -8.38 -4.09
C LEU A 85 10.61 -7.53 -2.81
N SER A 86 11.08 -8.05 -1.68
CA SER A 86 11.06 -7.32 -0.40
C SER A 86 11.88 -6.04 -0.47
N HIS A 87 13.10 -6.10 -1.00
CA HIS A 87 13.96 -4.92 -1.17
C HIS A 87 13.37 -3.91 -2.15
N LEU A 88 12.75 -4.37 -3.25
CA LEU A 88 12.06 -3.48 -4.18
C LEU A 88 10.91 -2.73 -3.51
N ILE A 89 10.10 -3.42 -2.70
CA ILE A 89 9.00 -2.80 -1.96
C ILE A 89 9.56 -1.80 -0.94
N GLU A 90 10.59 -2.17 -0.18
CA GLU A 90 11.25 -1.31 0.80
C GLU A 90 11.80 -0.02 0.17
N GLU A 91 12.52 -0.13 -0.95
CA GLU A 91 13.05 1.03 -1.69
C GLU A 91 11.92 1.98 -2.13
N LYS A 92 10.85 1.42 -2.72
CA LYS A 92 9.70 2.22 -3.14
C LYS A 92 8.97 2.87 -1.97
N LEU A 93 8.82 2.18 -0.84
CA LEU A 93 8.23 2.74 0.38
C LEU A 93 9.10 3.88 0.92
N ASN A 94 10.40 3.68 1.06
CA ASN A 94 11.33 4.69 1.57
C ASN A 94 11.31 5.97 0.72
N ASN A 95 11.27 5.84 -0.61
CA ASN A 95 11.16 6.98 -1.51
C ASN A 95 9.86 7.79 -1.27
N ASN A 96 8.74 7.12 -1.05
CA ASN A 96 7.43 7.76 -0.85
C ASN A 96 7.17 8.25 0.58
N LEU A 97 7.99 7.82 1.55
CA LEU A 97 7.95 8.24 2.94
C LEU A 97 8.97 9.33 3.27
N SER A 98 9.86 9.68 2.35
CA SER A 98 10.95 10.64 2.56
C SER A 98 10.49 12.07 2.87
N ASP A 99 9.27 12.42 2.48
CA ASP A 99 8.66 13.74 2.59
C ASP A 99 7.52 13.81 3.62
N ILE A 100 7.35 12.75 4.42
CA ILE A 100 6.38 12.63 5.52
C ILE A 100 7.05 13.07 6.83
#